data_AF-V9GJB9-F1
#
_entry.id   AF-V9GJB9-F1
#
_cell.length_a   1.000
_cell.length_b   1.000
_cell.length_c   1.000
_cell.angle_alpha   90.00
_cell.angle_beta   90.00
_cell.angle_gamma   90.00
#
_symmetry.space_group_name_H-M   'P 1'
#
loop_
_entity.id
_entity.type
_entity.pdbx_description
1 polymer ?
#
loop_
_entity_poly.entity_id
_entity_poly.type
_entity_poly.pdbx_seq_one_letter_code
_entity_poly.pdbx_strand_id
1 'polypeptide(L)' 'MLSGIQHFDFCKRQWALIHIEQQWAENVKTVEGQHLHTKADQLYSRKTRG' A
#
# COMPACT_ATOMS: atom_id res chain seq x y z
N MET A 1 9.17 -3.67 -3.75
CA MET A 1 9.58 -4.12 -5.10
C MET A 1 8.84 -5.36 -5.58
N LEU A 2 8.52 -6.34 -4.72
CA LEU A 2 7.77 -7.55 -5.15
C LEU A 2 6.39 -7.24 -5.76
N SER A 3 5.68 -6.25 -5.21
CA SER A 3 4.37 -5.78 -5.71
C SER A 3 4.43 -5.25 -7.15
N GLY A 4 5.58 -4.72 -7.59
CA GLY A 4 5.73 -4.23 -8.96
C GLY A 4 5.66 -5.35 -10.00
N ILE A 5 6.23 -6.52 -9.71
CA ILE A 5 6.18 -7.66 -10.64
C ILE A 5 4.73 -8.18 -10.77
N GLN A 6 3.99 -8.22 -9.67
CA GLN A 6 2.58 -8.61 -9.66
C GLN A 6 1.71 -7.66 -10.48
N HIS A 7 1.92 -6.34 -10.34
CA HIS A 7 1.21 -5.35 -11.16
C HIS A 7 1.54 -5.48 -12.65
N PHE A 8 2.78 -5.83 -13.01
CA PHE A 8 3.17 -6.01 -14.40
C PHE A 8 2.50 -7.22 -15.05
N ASP A 9 2.42 -8.34 -14.33
CA ASP A 9 1.76 -9.56 -14.80
C ASP A 9 0.26 -9.37 -14.98
N PHE A 10 -0.39 -8.69 -14.02
CA PHE A 10 -1.83 -8.41 -14.10
C PHE A 10 -2.18 -7.34 -15.15
N CYS A 11 -1.50 -6.19 -15.14
CA CYS A 11 -1.77 -5.08 -16.06
C CYS A 11 -0.54 -4.19 -16.28
N LYS A 12 0.12 -4.37 -17.44
CA LYS A 12 1.29 -3.56 -17.85
C LYS A 12 1.00 -2.06 -17.91
N ARG A 13 -0.22 -1.64 -18.27
CA ARG A 13 -0.58 -0.21 -18.31
C ARG A 13 -0.65 0.39 -16.91
N GLN A 14 -1.27 -0.30 -15.95
CA GLN A 14 -1.28 0.13 -14.56
C GLN A 14 0.14 0.18 -14.00
N TRP A 15 0.97 -0.82 -14.30
CA TRP A 15 2.38 -0.81 -13.92
C TRP A 15 3.13 0.41 -14.44
N ALA A 16 2.97 0.75 -15.72
CA ALA A 16 3.59 1.94 -16.31
C ALA A 16 3.11 3.24 -15.64
N LEU A 17 1.81 3.36 -15.36
CA LEU A 17 1.25 4.53 -14.65
C LEU A 17 1.81 4.70 -13.23
N ILE A 18 2.01 3.60 -12.51
CA ILE A 18 2.56 3.60 -11.15
C ILE A 18 4.07 3.84 -11.14
N HIS A 19 4.82 3.15 -12.01
CA HIS A 19 6.28 3.06 -11.89
C HIS A 19 7.07 3.92 -12.90
N ILE A 20 6.52 4.19 -14.09
CA ILE A 20 7.17 5.04 -15.11
C ILE A 20 6.60 6.46 -15.03
N GLU A 21 5.30 6.60 -15.26
CA GLU A 21 4.65 7.91 -15.45
C GLU A 21 4.43 8.64 -14.11
N GLN A 22 4.42 7.91 -12.99
CA GLN A 22 4.15 8.44 -11.64
C GLN A 22 2.83 9.23 -11.57
N GLN A 23 1.83 8.85 -12.37
CA GLN A 23 0.52 9.51 -12.48
C GLN A 23 -0.59 8.73 -11.78
N TRP A 24 -0.29 7.59 -11.17
CA TRP A 24 -1.29 6.80 -10.48
C TRP A 24 -1.68 7.45 -9.15
N ALA A 25 -2.96 7.79 -9.01
CA ALA A 25 -3.52 8.26 -7.74
C ALA A 25 -4.02 7.08 -6.90
N GLU A 26 -3.66 7.05 -5.62
CA GLU A 26 -4.23 6.08 -4.68
C GLU A 26 -5.71 6.38 -4.40
N ASN A 27 -6.51 5.33 -4.24
CA ASN A 27 -7.90 5.49 -3.85
C ASN A 27 -8.04 5.54 -2.33
N VAL A 28 -9.21 6.00 -1.86
CA VAL A 28 -9.52 6.15 -0.44
C VAL A 28 -9.31 4.86 0.35
N LYS A 29 -9.72 3.70 -0.20
CA LYS A 29 -9.57 2.39 0.49
C LYS A 29 -8.12 2.01 0.68
N THR A 30 -7.26 2.29 -0.30
CA THR A 30 -5.82 2.05 -0.19
C THR A 30 -5.21 2.88 0.93
N VAL A 31 -5.56 4.18 0.99
CA VAL A 31 -5.07 5.11 2.02
C VAL A 31 -5.56 4.70 3.42
N GLU A 32 -6.86 4.39 3.56
CA GLU A 32 -7.43 3.87 4.81
C GLU A 32 -6.71 2.60 5.28
N GLY A 33 -6.44 1.67 4.36
CA GLY A 33 -5.68 0.46 4.63
C GLY A 33 -4.27 0.75 5.16
N GLN A 34 -3.55 1.71 4.55
CA GLN A 34 -2.22 2.11 5.01
C GLN A 34 -2.23 2.64 6.45
N HIS A 35 -3.24 3.43 6.83
CA HIS A 35 -3.38 3.91 8.20
C HIS A 35 -3.62 2.77 9.20
N LEU A 36 -4.45 1.78 8.83
CA LEU A 36 -4.69 0.60 9.65
C LEU A 36 -3.43 -0.25 9.82
N HIS A 37 -2.70 -0.50 8.74
CA HIS A 37 -1.43 -1.22 8.77
C HIS A 37 -0.41 -0.49 9.67
N THR A 38 -0.26 0.83 9.50
CA THR A 38 0.63 1.64 10.35
C THR A 38 0.31 1.48 11.83
N LYS A 39 -0.98 1.47 12.19
CA LYS A 39 -1.41 1.27 13.58
C LYS A 39 -1.14 -0.15 14.08
N ALA A 40 -1.32 -1.16 13.24
CA ALA A 40 -1.05 -2.55 13.60
C ALA A 40 0.45 -2.83 13.76
N ASP A 41 1.28 -2.22 12.91
CA ASP A 41 2.73 -2.37 12.91
C ASP A 41 3.39 -1.68 14.14
N GLN A 42 2.68 -0.76 14.80
CA GLN A 42 3.09 -0.18 16.08
C GLN A 42 2.88 -1.16 17.26
N LEU A 43 3.66 -2.25 17.25
CA LEU A 43 3.63 -3.32 18.26
C LEU A 43 3.96 -2.87 19.69
N TYR A 44 4.54 -1.68 19.89
CA TYR A 44 5.01 -1.20 21.19
C TYR A 44 3.98 -0.40 22.01
N SER A 45 2.80 -0.09 21.47
CA SER A 45 1.75 0.61 22.23
C SER A 45 0.77 -0.37 22.89
N ARG A 46 1.27 -1.51 23.41
CA ARG A 46 0.45 -2.41 24.23
C ARG A 46 0.20 -1.72 25.57
N LYS A 47 -0.82 -0.87 25.65
CA LYS A 47 -1.42 -0.50 26.94
C LYS A 47 -1.84 -1.82 27.58
N THR A 48 -1.16 -2.20 28.66
CA THR A 48 -1.64 -3.22 29.58
C THR A 48 -3.05 -2.80 29.98
N ARG A 49 -4.04 -3.57 29.52
CA ARG A 49 -5.40 -3.46 30.04
C ARG A 49 -5.30 -4.08 31.43
N GLY A 50 -5.20 -3.20 32.42
CA GLY A 50 -5.34 -3.57 33.84
C GLY A 50 -6.70 -4.20 34.09
#